data_AF-A0A2H9UIR5-F1
#
_entry.id   AF-A0A2H9UIR5-F1
#
_cell.length_a   1.000
_cell.length_b   1.000
_cell.length_c   1.000
_cell.angle_alpha   90.00
_cell.angle_beta   90.00
_cell.angle_gamma   90.00
#
_symmetry.space_group_name_H-M   'P 1'
#
loop_
_entity.id
_entity.type
_entity.pdbx_description
1 polymer ?
#
loop_
_entity_poly.entity_id
_entity_poly.type
_entity_poly.pdbx_seq_one_letter_code
_entity_poly.pdbx_strand_id
1 'polypeptide(L)'
;MKIIAVLFSCLVISACYAKDLIPSISNADELNIKNFGFSYCLTRAQDQSLSSEAALAMGGYFQQGAYEEPAYKNLKEYINQSMKAKTEVYKNQARPAILMSCLELYNSTEYNEMVKQQHDYLIR
;
A
#
# COMPACT_ATOMS: atom_id res chain seq x y z
N MET A 1 -37.37 43.35 -18.97
CA MET A 1 -37.14 41.96 -19.44
C MET A 1 -35.70 41.67 -19.93
N LYS A 2 -34.68 42.47 -19.60
CA LYS A 2 -33.27 42.18 -19.98
C LYS A 2 -32.36 41.78 -18.80
N ILE A 3 -32.79 42.01 -17.55
CA ILE A 3 -31.96 41.81 -16.35
C ILE A 3 -32.08 40.37 -15.80
N ILE A 4 -33.19 39.68 -16.06
CA ILE A 4 -33.45 38.31 -15.57
C ILE A 4 -32.57 37.27 -16.30
N ALA A 5 -32.17 37.53 -17.55
CA ALA A 5 -31.37 36.60 -18.34
C ALA A 5 -29.90 36.51 -17.88
N VAL A 6 -29.38 37.52 -17.17
CA VAL A 6 -27.96 37.58 -16.76
C VAL A 6 -27.72 36.81 -15.45
N LEU A 7 -28.72 36.74 -14.57
CA LEU A 7 -28.60 36.00 -13.31
C LEU A 7 -28.70 34.48 -13.49
N PHE A 8 -29.39 34.02 -14.54
CA PHE A 8 -29.48 32.58 -14.84
C PHE A 8 -28.20 32.02 -15.45
N SER A 9 -27.41 32.83 -16.17
CA SER A 9 -26.14 32.39 -16.76
C SER A 9 -25.02 32.17 -15.74
N CYS A 10 -25.10 32.75 -14.54
CA CYS A 10 -24.11 32.52 -13.48
C CYS A 10 -24.33 31.21 -12.69
N LEU A 11 -25.56 30.67 -12.67
CA LEU A 11 -25.86 29.45 -11.89
C LEU A 11 -25.51 28.16 -12.62
N VAL A 12 -25.45 28.17 -13.96
CA VAL A 12 -25.13 26.97 -14.75
C VAL A 12 -23.64 26.68 -14.89
N ILE A 13 -22.77 27.66 -14.65
CA ILE A 13 -21.31 27.48 -14.77
C ILE A 13 -20.73 26.81 -13.51
N SER A 14 -21.37 26.98 -12.35
CA SER A 14 -20.93 26.41 -11.07
C SER A 14 -21.15 24.90 -10.97
N ALA A 15 -22.09 24.34 -11.74
CA ALA A 15 -22.45 22.92 -11.66
C ALA A 15 -21.45 22.00 -12.41
N CYS A 16 -20.63 22.53 -13.33
CA CYS A 16 -19.68 21.73 -14.10
C CYS A 16 -18.30 21.56 -13.43
N TYR A 17 -18.06 22.17 -12.27
CA TYR A 17 -16.79 22.06 -11.53
C TYR A 17 -16.80 21.04 -10.39
N ALA A 18 -17.92 20.38 -10.12
CA ALA A 18 -17.95 19.22 -9.22
C ALA A 18 -17.56 17.94 -9.98
N LYS A 19 -16.41 17.96 -10.66
CA LYS A 19 -15.83 16.77 -11.28
C LYS A 19 -14.82 16.20 -10.28
N ASP A 20 -15.30 15.27 -9.47
CA ASP A 20 -14.55 14.28 -8.70
C ASP A 20 -13.37 14.80 -7.86
N LEU A 21 -13.66 15.27 -6.65
CA LEU A 21 -12.71 15.29 -5.52
C LEU A 21 -12.51 13.87 -4.94
N ILE A 22 -12.40 12.86 -5.81
CA ILE A 22 -11.91 11.55 -5.40
C ILE A 22 -10.39 11.67 -5.44
N PRO A 23 -9.68 11.57 -4.30
CA PRO A 23 -8.23 11.62 -4.35
C PRO A 23 -7.75 10.51 -5.28
N SER A 24 -7.08 10.89 -6.36
CA SER A 24 -6.52 9.91 -7.29
C SER A 24 -5.38 9.18 -6.59
N ILE A 25 -5.45 7.85 -6.49
CA ILE A 25 -4.34 7.05 -5.96
C ILE A 25 -3.08 7.40 -6.76
N SER A 26 -2.07 7.95 -6.09
CA SER A 26 -0.80 8.21 -6.74
C SER A 26 0.03 6.93 -6.80
N ASN A 27 0.87 6.80 -7.83
CA ASN A 27 1.87 5.72 -7.88
C ASN A 27 2.80 5.73 -6.65
N ALA A 28 3.00 6.89 -6.01
CA ALA A 28 3.79 7.00 -4.81
C ALA A 28 3.10 6.38 -3.59
N ASP A 29 1.77 6.55 -3.46
CA ASP A 29 0.99 5.92 -2.39
C ASP A 29 0.97 4.41 -2.53
N GLU A 30 0.73 3.93 -3.75
CA GLU A 30 0.75 2.49 -4.04
C GLU A 30 2.13 1.87 -3.74
N LEU A 31 3.21 2.55 -4.14
CA LEU A 31 4.56 2.10 -3.84
C LEU A 31 4.86 2.15 -2.33
N ASN A 32 4.37 3.16 -1.61
CA ASN A 32 4.56 3.28 -0.17
C ASN A 32 3.95 2.09 0.58
N ILE A 33 2.67 1.78 0.33
CA ILE A 33 2.01 0.65 1.00
C ILE A 33 2.61 -0.71 0.56
N LYS A 34 3.09 -0.80 -0.68
CA LYS A 34 3.84 -1.96 -1.15
C LYS A 34 5.18 -2.13 -0.40
N ASN A 35 5.89 -1.03 -0.15
CA ASN A 35 7.13 -1.05 0.62
C ASN A 35 6.90 -1.29 2.12
N PHE A 36 5.76 -0.84 2.67
CA PHE A 36 5.32 -1.22 4.01
C PHE A 36 5.24 -2.73 4.13
N GLY A 37 4.57 -3.41 3.19
CA GLY A 37 4.43 -4.86 3.25
C GLY A 37 5.74 -5.61 3.04
N PHE A 38 6.61 -5.15 2.14
CA PHE A 38 7.96 -5.71 2.02
C PHE A 38 8.76 -5.60 3.33
N SER A 39 8.75 -4.42 3.95
CA SER A 39 9.42 -4.17 5.22
C SER A 39 8.84 -5.07 6.32
N TYR A 40 7.51 -5.18 6.40
CA TYR A 40 6.86 -6.10 7.32
C TYR A 40 7.27 -7.56 7.06
N CYS A 41 7.38 -7.98 5.79
CA CYS A 41 7.83 -9.32 5.44
C CYS A 41 9.21 -9.62 6.05
N LEU A 42 10.16 -8.69 5.90
CA LEU A 42 11.53 -8.81 6.38
C LEU A 42 11.68 -8.85 7.91
N THR A 43 10.67 -8.41 8.68
CA THR A 43 10.70 -8.56 10.15
C THR A 43 10.80 -10.02 10.60
N ARG A 44 10.50 -10.99 9.71
CA ARG A 44 10.63 -12.44 9.95
C ARG A 44 12.07 -12.96 9.86
N ALA A 45 13.03 -12.12 9.47
CA ALA A 45 14.42 -12.51 9.43
C ALA A 45 14.88 -12.98 10.82
N GLN A 46 15.67 -14.05 10.87
CA GLN A 46 16.30 -14.51 12.10
C GLN A 46 17.43 -13.56 12.56
N ASP A 47 17.97 -12.77 11.64
CA ASP A 47 18.94 -11.73 11.95
C ASP A 47 18.23 -10.56 12.65
N GLN A 48 18.57 -10.34 13.92
CA GLN A 48 17.93 -9.32 14.75
C GLN A 48 18.16 -7.90 14.23
N SER A 49 19.35 -7.62 13.66
CA SER A 49 19.66 -6.30 13.12
C SER A 49 18.77 -6.00 11.92
N LEU A 50 18.65 -6.96 11.00
CA LEU A 50 17.78 -6.85 9.84
C LEU A 50 16.30 -6.77 10.23
N SER A 51 15.86 -7.64 11.15
CA SER A 51 14.47 -7.64 11.63
C SER A 51 14.09 -6.30 12.28
N SER A 52 15.00 -5.74 13.09
CA SER A 52 14.76 -4.48 13.81
C SER A 52 14.73 -3.28 12.86
N GLU A 53 15.68 -3.21 11.91
CA GLU A 53 15.70 -2.16 10.88
C GLU A 53 14.45 -2.25 9.98
N ALA A 54 14.04 -3.46 9.59
CA ALA A 54 12.83 -3.67 8.81
C ALA A 54 11.56 -3.23 9.56
N ALA A 55 11.50 -3.42 10.87
CA ALA A 55 10.39 -2.94 11.69
C ALA A 55 10.33 -1.41 11.76
N LEU A 56 11.50 -0.74 11.83
CA LEU A 56 11.59 0.71 11.76
C LEU A 56 11.14 1.23 10.38
N ALA A 57 11.61 0.61 9.30
CA ALA A 57 11.21 0.96 7.94
C ALA A 57 9.69 0.76 7.73
N MET A 58 9.13 -0.35 8.22
CA MET A 58 7.69 -0.59 8.22
C MET A 58 6.93 0.53 8.94
N GLY A 59 7.39 0.94 10.13
CA GLY A 59 6.81 2.07 10.86
C GLY A 59 6.92 3.40 10.08
N GLY A 60 8.05 3.63 9.41
CA GLY A 60 8.26 4.80 8.56
C GLY A 60 7.31 4.87 7.37
N TYR A 61 7.11 3.75 6.64
CA TYR A 61 6.13 3.69 5.55
C TYR A 61 4.69 3.88 6.07
N PHE A 62 4.36 3.31 7.23
CA PHE A 62 3.06 3.55 7.86
C PHE A 62 2.83 5.04 8.17
N GLN A 63 3.82 5.74 8.74
CA GLN A 63 3.72 7.16 9.07
C GLN A 63 3.62 8.07 7.84
N GLN A 64 4.23 7.69 6.73
CA GLN A 64 4.28 8.49 5.50
C GLN A 64 3.19 8.14 4.50
N GLY A 65 2.45 7.05 4.72
CA GLY A 65 1.48 6.55 3.75
C GLY A 65 0.12 7.22 3.85
N ALA A 66 -0.66 7.07 2.79
CA ALA A 66 -1.95 7.73 2.60
C ALA A 66 -3.17 6.81 2.82
N TYR A 67 -2.99 5.67 3.50
CA TYR A 67 -4.05 4.71 3.75
C TYR A 67 -4.45 4.68 5.22
N GLU A 68 -5.67 4.27 5.51
CA GLU A 68 -6.15 4.02 6.87
C GLU A 68 -5.56 2.72 7.45
N GLU A 69 -5.55 2.59 8.78
CA GLU A 69 -5.01 1.41 9.50
C GLU A 69 -5.47 0.04 8.94
N PRO A 70 -6.75 -0.15 8.54
CA PRO A 70 -7.22 -1.42 8.01
C PRO A 70 -6.43 -1.92 6.78
N ALA A 71 -5.97 -1.02 5.90
CA ALA A 71 -5.18 -1.42 4.73
C ALA A 71 -3.87 -2.10 5.12
N TYR A 72 -3.17 -1.51 6.07
CA TYR A 72 -1.92 -2.05 6.61
C TYR A 72 -2.16 -3.37 7.35
N LYS A 73 -3.28 -3.48 8.09
CA LYS A 73 -3.69 -4.72 8.75
C LYS A 73 -3.93 -5.84 7.75
N ASN A 74 -4.71 -5.57 6.71
CA ASN A 74 -5.01 -6.53 5.63
C ASN A 74 -3.73 -7.03 4.96
N LEU A 75 -2.79 -6.13 4.65
CA LEU A 75 -1.48 -6.53 4.11
C LEU A 75 -0.70 -7.44 5.06
N LYS A 76 -0.65 -7.12 6.36
CA LYS A 76 0.04 -7.96 7.35
C LYS A 76 -0.56 -9.36 7.40
N GLU A 77 -1.88 -9.47 7.39
CA GLU A 77 -2.60 -10.75 7.38
C GLU A 77 -2.31 -11.56 6.12
N TYR A 78 -2.37 -10.93 4.95
CA TYR A 78 -2.00 -11.56 3.68
C TYR A 78 -0.56 -12.09 3.71
N ILE A 79 0.41 -11.27 4.13
CA ILE A 79 1.82 -11.67 4.20
C ILE A 79 2.01 -12.82 5.20
N ASN A 80 1.32 -12.79 6.34
CA ASN A 80 1.36 -13.89 7.31
C ASN A 80 0.88 -15.21 6.70
N GLN A 81 -0.14 -15.19 5.83
CA GLN A 81 -0.63 -16.38 5.16
C GLN A 81 0.34 -16.85 4.07
N SER A 82 0.77 -15.93 3.19
CA SER A 82 1.68 -16.24 2.08
C SER A 82 3.02 -16.80 2.55
N MET A 83 3.55 -16.29 3.67
CA MET A 83 4.84 -16.72 4.19
C MET A 83 4.79 -18.03 4.98
N LYS A 84 3.62 -18.53 5.40
CA LYS A 84 3.50 -19.85 6.06
C LYS A 84 3.86 -21.00 5.10
N ALA A 85 3.57 -20.83 3.82
CA ALA A 85 3.86 -21.84 2.80
C ALA A 85 5.34 -21.84 2.37
N LYS A 86 6.10 -20.80 2.74
CA LYS A 86 7.50 -20.63 2.35
C LYS A 86 8.41 -21.44 3.27
N THR A 87 9.14 -22.38 2.68
CA THR A 87 10.04 -23.33 3.35
C THR A 87 11.44 -23.33 2.75
N GLU A 88 11.68 -22.43 1.81
CA GLU A 88 12.91 -22.35 1.04
C GLU A 88 14.11 -21.99 1.95
N VAL A 89 15.21 -22.70 1.73
CA VAL A 89 16.50 -22.46 2.40
C VAL A 89 17.57 -22.21 1.34
N TYR A 90 18.63 -21.49 1.72
CA TYR A 90 19.76 -21.29 0.80
C TYR A 90 20.46 -22.62 0.47
N LYS A 91 20.85 -22.82 -0.79
CA LYS A 91 21.49 -24.09 -1.22
C LYS A 91 22.75 -24.45 -0.42
N ASN A 92 23.51 -23.44 0.00
CA ASN A 92 24.81 -23.62 0.67
C ASN A 92 24.74 -23.45 2.20
N GLN A 93 23.56 -23.12 2.74
CA GLN A 93 23.37 -22.88 4.16
C GLN A 93 21.95 -23.30 4.52
N ALA A 94 21.76 -24.15 5.54
CA ALA A 94 20.43 -24.54 6.04
C ALA A 94 19.68 -23.40 6.75
N ARG A 95 19.83 -22.16 6.26
CA ARG A 95 19.20 -20.94 6.74
C ARG A 95 17.99 -20.62 5.86
N PRO A 96 16.86 -20.20 6.46
CA PRO A 96 15.70 -19.76 5.70
C PRO A 96 16.02 -18.62 4.73
N ALA A 97 15.48 -18.70 3.52
CA ALA A 97 15.71 -17.72 2.46
C ALA A 97 14.75 -16.52 2.55
N ILE A 98 14.57 -15.95 3.76
CA ILE A 98 13.52 -14.93 4.03
C ILE A 98 13.58 -13.75 3.05
N LEU A 99 14.76 -13.19 2.79
CA LEU A 99 14.90 -12.08 1.84
C LEU A 99 14.44 -12.47 0.43
N MET A 100 14.82 -13.67 -0.04
CA MET A 100 14.37 -14.16 -1.35
C MET A 100 12.86 -14.35 -1.37
N SER A 101 12.29 -15.02 -0.37
CA SER A 101 10.85 -15.23 -0.28
C SER A 101 10.06 -13.91 -0.20
N CYS A 102 10.57 -12.90 0.50
CA CYS A 102 9.96 -11.57 0.55
C CYS A 102 10.07 -10.82 -0.78
N LEU A 103 11.17 -10.97 -1.53
CA LEU A 103 11.32 -10.39 -2.86
C LEU A 103 10.42 -11.08 -3.89
N GLU A 104 10.29 -12.40 -3.82
CA GLU A 104 9.34 -13.17 -4.63
C GLU A 104 7.91 -12.70 -4.37
N LEU A 105 7.52 -12.56 -3.09
CA LEU A 105 6.21 -12.04 -2.72
C LEU A 105 6.01 -10.61 -3.22
N TYR A 106 7.00 -9.72 -3.01
CA TYR A 106 6.94 -8.32 -3.47
C TYR A 106 6.71 -8.19 -4.99
N ASN A 107 7.25 -9.12 -5.77
CA ASN A 107 7.13 -9.13 -7.22
C ASN A 107 5.96 -9.98 -7.74
N SER A 108 5.20 -10.64 -6.87
CA SER A 108 4.12 -11.52 -7.26
C SER A 108 2.89 -10.74 -7.76
N THR A 109 2.16 -11.34 -8.70
CA THR A 109 0.90 -10.76 -9.22
C THR A 109 -0.14 -10.64 -8.11
N GLU A 110 -0.25 -11.67 -7.27
CA GLU A 110 -1.20 -11.74 -6.15
C GLU A 110 -0.94 -10.65 -5.12
N TYR A 111 0.33 -10.33 -4.83
CA TYR A 111 0.65 -9.25 -3.92
C TYR A 111 0.34 -7.87 -4.52
N ASN A 112 0.58 -7.68 -5.82
CA ASN A 112 0.18 -6.44 -6.51
C ASN A 112 -1.35 -6.27 -6.50
N GLU A 113 -2.12 -7.35 -6.68
CA GLU A 113 -3.58 -7.33 -6.58
C GLU A 113 -4.03 -7.01 -5.16
N MET A 114 -3.39 -7.61 -4.15
CA MET A 114 -3.67 -7.32 -2.74
C MET A 114 -3.43 -5.85 -2.39
N VAL A 115 -2.36 -5.25 -2.92
CA VAL A 115 -2.09 -3.82 -2.76
C VAL A 115 -3.19 -2.96 -3.39
N LYS A 116 -3.64 -3.30 -4.60
CA LYS A 116 -4.73 -2.58 -5.28
C LYS A 116 -6.07 -2.67 -4.54
N GLN A 117 -6.36 -3.80 -3.91
CA GLN A 117 -7.55 -3.93 -3.06
C GLN A 117 -7.56 -2.94 -1.88
N GLN A 118 -6.41 -2.36 -1.51
CA GLN A 118 -6.36 -1.39 -0.42
C GLN A 118 -6.73 0.04 -0.83
N HIS A 119 -6.94 0.29 -2.12
CA HIS A 119 -7.37 1.59 -2.65
C HIS A 119 -8.67 2.09 -2.01
N ASP A 120 -9.53 1.17 -1.52
CA ASP A 120 -10.76 1.49 -0.79
C ASP A 120 -10.54 2.17 0.58
N TYR A 121 -9.33 2.06 1.12
CA TYR A 121 -8.95 2.61 2.43
C TYR A 121 -8.07 3.86 2.32
N LEU A 122 -8.03 4.51 1.16
CA LEU A 122 -7.30 5.77 1.03
C LEU A 122 -7.91 6.83 1.96
N ILE A 123 -7.07 7.55 2.71
CA ILE A 123 -7.49 8.67 3.55
C ILE A 123 -8.05 9.76 2.64
N ARG A 124 -9.31 10.16 2.86
CA ARG A 124 -10.02 11.16 2.07
C ARG A 124 -10.11 12.49 2.79
#